data_AF-A0A1C0AM24-F1
#
_entry.id   AF-A0A1C0AM24-F1
#
_cell.length_a   1.000
_cell.length_b   1.000
_cell.length_c   1.000
_cell.angle_alpha   90.00
_cell.angle_beta   90.00
_cell.angle_gamma   90.00
#
_symmetry.space_group_name_H-M   'P 1'
#
loop_
_entity.id
_entity.type
_entity.pdbx_description
1 polymer ?
#
loop_
_entity_poly.entity_id
_entity_poly.type
_entity_poly.pdbx_seq_one_letter_code
_entity_poly.pdbx_strand_id
1 'polypeptide(L)'
;MFSRRDIWIGLALVVAIVGVYLGSLALAPTGAEFLGSDAAAGELTGGVPWLEPLFRPGSPELESGLFALQAGLGGILLGFVLGRLTARRRS
;
A
#
# COMPACT_ATOMS: atom_id res chain seq x y z
N MET A 1 25.49 -0.29 -15.78
CA MET A 1 24.75 -1.15 -16.73
C MET A 1 24.03 -2.25 -15.94
N PHE A 2 22.73 -2.42 -16.15
CA PHE A 2 22.00 -3.57 -15.59
C PHE A 2 22.42 -4.85 -16.32
N SER A 3 22.66 -5.92 -15.58
CA SER A 3 22.97 -7.22 -16.17
C SER A 3 21.70 -7.89 -16.71
N ARG A 4 21.83 -8.86 -17.61
CA ARG A 4 20.69 -9.67 -18.06
C ARG A 4 19.95 -10.33 -16.89
N ARG A 5 20.66 -10.70 -15.81
CA ARG A 5 20.06 -11.31 -14.60
C ARG A 5 19.20 -10.30 -13.84
N ASP A 6 19.64 -9.04 -13.76
CA ASP A 6 18.94 -7.98 -13.03
C ASP A 6 17.57 -7.71 -13.67
N ILE A 7 17.51 -7.76 -15.01
CA ILE A 7 16.27 -7.61 -15.78
C ILE A 7 15.30 -8.76 -15.48
N TRP A 8 15.79 -10.01 -15.45
CA TRP A 8 14.96 -11.16 -15.11
C TRP A 8 14.44 -11.12 -13.68
N ILE A 9 15.28 -10.70 -12.73
CA ILE A 9 14.87 -10.51 -11.33
C ILE A 9 13.79 -9.43 -11.24
N GLY A 10 13.98 -8.30 -11.93
CA GLY A 10 12.99 -7.23 -11.99
C GLY A 10 11.65 -7.70 -12.58
N LEU A 11 11.70 -8.44 -13.70
CA LEU A 11 10.51 -9.01 -14.33
C LEU A 11 9.80 -10.00 -13.39
N ALA A 12 10.55 -10.89 -12.73
CA ALA A 12 9.99 -11.84 -11.77
C ALA A 12 9.32 -11.13 -10.59
N LEU A 13 9.91 -10.05 -10.09
CA LEU A 13 9.32 -9.20 -9.04
C LEU A 13 8.02 -8.55 -9.49
N VAL A 14 7.98 -7.99 -10.71
CA VAL A 14 6.76 -7.41 -11.28
C VAL A 14 5.67 -8.46 -11.41
N VAL A 15 5.99 -9.65 -11.93
CA VAL A 15 5.04 -10.76 -12.06
C VAL A 15 4.53 -11.21 -10.69
N ALA A 16 5.40 -11.31 -9.68
CA ALA A 16 4.99 -11.66 -8.32
C ALA A 16 4.03 -10.64 -7.73
N ILE A 17 4.31 -9.34 -7.89
CA ILE A 17 3.44 -8.26 -7.41
C ILE A 17 2.06 -8.31 -8.10
N VAL A 18 2.05 -8.46 -9.43
CA VAL A 18 0.80 -8.60 -10.21
C VAL A 18 0.02 -9.84 -9.78
N GLY A 19 0.71 -10.96 -9.56
CA GLY A 19 0.10 -12.22 -9.10
C GLY A 19 -0.56 -12.07 -7.73
N VAL A 20 0.12 -11.41 -6.78
CA VAL A 20 -0.45 -11.11 -5.45
C VAL A 20 -1.67 -10.19 -5.57
N TYR A 21 -1.59 -9.14 -6.40
CA TYR A 21 -2.69 -8.21 -6.60
C TYR A 21 -3.93 -8.89 -7.20
N LEU A 22 -3.75 -9.65 -8.29
CA LEU A 22 -4.83 -10.39 -8.94
C LEU A 22 -5.41 -11.50 -8.04
N GLY A 23 -4.54 -12.19 -7.28
CA GLY A 23 -4.97 -13.18 -6.29
C GLY A 23 -5.83 -12.55 -5.19
N SER A 24 -5.46 -11.36 -4.72
CA SER A 24 -6.25 -10.59 -3.75
C SER A 24 -7.62 -10.21 -4.31
N LEU A 25 -7.68 -9.72 -5.56
CA LEU A 25 -8.93 -9.40 -6.24
C LEU A 25 -9.84 -10.62 -6.43
N ALA A 26 -9.28 -11.79 -6.75
CA ALA A 26 -10.04 -13.01 -6.96
C ALA A 26 -10.61 -13.58 -5.64
N LEU A 27 -9.93 -13.36 -4.51
CA LEU A 27 -10.39 -13.76 -3.18
C LEU A 27 -11.27 -12.71 -2.50
N ALA A 28 -11.30 -11.48 -3.02
CA ALA A 28 -12.07 -10.40 -2.42
C ALA A 28 -13.59 -10.68 -2.51
N PRO A 29 -14.34 -10.53 -1.41
CA PRO A 29 -15.80 -10.60 -1.44
C PRO A 29 -16.38 -9.55 -2.41
N THR A 30 -17.43 -9.92 -3.14
CA THR A 30 -18.13 -8.99 -4.03
C THR A 30 -18.72 -7.83 -3.22
N GLY A 31 -18.31 -6.60 -3.53
CA GLY A 31 -18.77 -5.40 -2.82
C GLY A 31 -17.98 -5.05 -1.55
N ALA A 32 -16.81 -5.65 -1.33
CA ALA A 32 -15.92 -5.25 -0.23
C ALA A 32 -15.44 -3.80 -0.43
N GLU A 33 -15.98 -2.88 0.36
CA GLU A 33 -15.38 -1.55 0.53
C GLU A 33 -14.07 -1.69 1.30
N PHE A 34 -13.08 -0.86 0.94
CA PHE A 34 -11.83 -0.76 1.70
C PHE A 34 -12.10 -0.04 3.02
N LEU A 35 -12.74 -0.75 3.94
CA LEU A 35 -12.84 -0.36 5.34
C LEU A 35 -11.54 -0.85 5.98
N GLY A 36 -10.70 0.07 6.44
CA GLY A 36 -9.38 -0.26 7.02
C GLY A 36 -9.48 -1.37 8.08
N SER A 37 -8.37 -2.08 8.34
CA SER A 37 -8.34 -3.25 9.22
C SER A 37 -9.02 -3.05 10.58
N ASP A 38 -8.90 -1.84 11.11
CA ASP A 38 -9.43 -1.48 12.42
C ASP A 38 -10.97 -1.38 12.43
N ALA A 39 -11.60 -1.01 11.31
CA ALA A 39 -13.05 -1.00 11.18
C ALA A 39 -13.62 -2.42 11.20
N ALA A 40 -12.99 -3.35 10.46
CA ALA A 40 -13.36 -4.76 10.46
C ALA A 40 -13.11 -5.43 11.82
N ALA A 41 -12.01 -5.08 12.50
CA ALA A 41 -11.71 -5.59 13.83
C ALA A 41 -12.66 -5.05 14.92
N GLY A 42 -13.10 -3.80 14.80
CA GLY A 42 -14.05 -3.18 15.73
C GLY A 42 -15.41 -3.89 15.74
N GLU A 43 -15.94 -4.25 14.57
CA GLU A 43 -17.20 -5.01 14.46
C GLU A 43 -17.09 -6.41 15.08
N LEU A 44 -15.95 -7.09 14.91
CA LEU A 44 -15.77 -8.46 15.38
C LEU A 44 -15.51 -8.58 16.88
N THR A 45 -14.90 -7.56 17.49
CA THR A 45 -14.42 -7.63 18.88
C THR A 45 -15.31 -6.86 19.86
N GLY A 46 -16.25 -6.04 19.38
CA GLY A 46 -17.04 -5.14 20.24
C GLY A 46 -16.17 -4.14 21.01
N GLY A 47 -14.94 -3.91 20.54
CA GLY A 47 -13.95 -3.07 21.20
C GLY A 47 -14.40 -1.62 21.22
N VAL A 48 -14.48 -1.03 22.42
CA VAL A 48 -14.74 0.39 22.58
C VAL A 48 -13.53 1.17 22.05
N PRO A 49 -13.70 2.13 21.12
CA PRO A 49 -12.59 2.94 20.62
C PRO A 49 -11.91 3.67 21.77
N TRP A 50 -10.62 3.42 21.97
CA TRP A 50 -9.81 4.07 23.00
C TRP A 50 -9.35 5.47 22.57
N LEU A 51 -9.60 5.85 21.32
CA LEU A 51 -9.34 7.17 20.75
C LEU A 51 -10.39 7.51 19.68
N GLU A 52 -11.05 8.65 19.82
CA GLU A 52 -11.89 9.23 18.77
C GLU A 52 -11.01 9.98 17.76
N PRO A 53 -11.25 9.83 16.44
CA PRO A 53 -10.54 10.63 15.44
C PRO A 53 -10.76 12.13 15.70
N LEU A 54 -9.68 12.88 15.90
CA LEU A 54 -9.73 14.34 16.09
C LEU A 54 -10.30 15.07 14.86
N PHE A 55 -10.26 14.43 13.70
CA PHE A 55 -10.81 14.91 12.46
C PHE A 55 -11.40 13.73 11.68
N ARG A 56 -12.70 13.80 11.36
CA ARG A 56 -13.35 12.94 10.37
C ARG A 56 -13.70 13.81 9.16
N PRO A 57 -13.17 13.51 7.97
CA PRO A 57 -13.70 14.09 6.75
C PRO A 57 -15.20 13.78 6.64
N GLY A 58 -16.02 14.75 6.24
CA GLY A 58 -17.47 14.55 6.07
C GLY A 58 -17.86 13.61 4.92
N SER A 59 -16.89 12.99 4.25
CA SER A 59 -17.09 12.09 3.11
C SER A 59 -16.01 10.97 3.11
N PRO A 60 -16.40 9.69 2.92
CA PRO A 60 -15.47 8.55 2.81
C PRO A 60 -14.46 8.67 1.66
N GLU A 61 -14.84 9.35 0.58
CA GLU A 61 -13.99 9.58 -0.59
C GLU A 61 -12.80 10.49 -0.25
N LEU A 62 -13.00 11.46 0.65
CA LEU A 62 -11.92 12.31 1.12
C LEU A 62 -10.96 11.57 2.06
N GLU A 63 -11.48 10.67 2.89
CA GLU A 63 -10.66 9.83 3.78
C GLU A 63 -9.71 8.93 2.98
N SER A 64 -10.25 8.19 2.01
CA SER A 64 -9.47 7.34 1.10
C SER A 64 -8.54 8.16 0.20
N GLY A 65 -8.96 9.35 -0.26
CA GLY A 65 -8.14 10.26 -1.05
C GLY A 65 -6.92 10.80 -0.30
N LEU A 66 -7.09 11.20 0.96
CA LEU A 66 -6.00 11.66 1.82
C LEU A 66 -5.01 10.52 2.12
N PHE A 67 -5.52 9.31 2.39
CA PHE A 67 -4.68 8.13 2.55
C PHE A 67 -3.87 7.83 1.29
N ALA A 68 -4.52 7.82 0.12
CA ALA A 68 -3.87 7.57 -1.16
C ALA A 68 -2.78 8.62 -1.47
N LEU A 69 -3.03 9.89 -1.15
CA LEU A 69 -2.05 10.96 -1.30
C LEU A 69 -0.82 10.75 -0.39
N GLN A 70 -1.04 10.42 0.88
CA GLN A 70 0.04 10.13 1.82
C GLN A 70 0.86 8.92 1.38
N ALA A 71 0.19 7.84 0.95
CA ALA A 71 0.85 6.65 0.43
C ALA A 71 1.67 6.96 -0.83
N GLY A 72 1.12 7.77 -1.75
CA GLY A 72 1.81 8.19 -2.98
C GLY A 72 3.08 8.99 -2.69
N LEU A 73 2.99 10.00 -1.80
CA LEU A 73 4.14 10.81 -1.40
C LEU A 73 5.20 9.97 -0.67
N GLY A 74 4.78 9.10 0.26
CA GLY A 74 5.66 8.18 0.97
C GLY A 74 6.39 7.22 0.03
N GLY A 75 5.69 6.67 -0.97
CA GLY A 75 6.25 5.79 -1.99
C GLY A 75 7.31 6.48 -2.85
N ILE A 76 7.03 7.71 -3.31
CA ILE A 76 8.00 8.50 -4.09
C ILE A 76 9.27 8.77 -3.26
N LEU A 77 9.10 9.22 -2.01
CA LEU A 77 10.23 9.53 -1.14
C LEU A 77 11.07 8.28 -0.85
N LEU A 78 10.43 7.16 -0.51
CA LEU A 78 11.13 5.88 -0.28
C LEU A 78 11.87 5.41 -1.52
N GLY A 79 11.23 5.44 -2.69
CA GLY A 79 11.85 5.07 -3.95
C GLY A 79 13.08 5.93 -4.27
N PHE A 80 13.00 7.24 -4.04
CA PHE A 80 14.12 8.15 -4.23
C PHE A 80 15.28 7.85 -3.26
N VAL A 81 15.00 7.67 -1.97
CA VAL A 81 16.01 7.37 -0.94
C VAL A 81 16.71 6.05 -1.25
N LEU A 82 15.94 4.98 -1.51
CA LEU A 82 16.50 3.67 -1.86
C LEU A 82 17.35 3.75 -3.14
N GLY A 83 16.85 4.45 -4.17
CA GLY A 83 17.60 4.68 -5.40
C GLY A 83 18.93 5.40 -5.17
N ARG A 84 18.95 6.45 -4.33
CA ARG A 84 20.19 7.15 -3.97
C ARG A 84 21.16 6.29 -3.16
N LEU A 85 20.65 5.46 -2.24
CA LEU A 85 21.48 4.56 -1.43
C LEU A 85 22.14 3.48 -2.30
N THR A 86 21.41 2.93 -3.28
CA THR A 86 21.98 1.96 -4.23
C THR A 86 23.02 2.61 -5.15
N ALA A 87 22.80 3.86 -5.59
CA ALA A 87 23.76 4.58 -6.43
C ALA A 87 25.10 4.84 -5.72
N ARG A 88 25.09 5.13 -4.41
CA ARG A 88 26.30 5.36 -3.60
C ARG A 88 27.21 4.14 -3.45
N ARG A 89 26.69 2.92 -3.61
CA ARG A 89 27.50 1.69 -3.55
C ARG A 89 28.20 1.36 -4.87
N ARG A 90 27.94 2.13 -5.93
CA ARG A 90 28.46 1.92 -7.28
C ARG A 90 29.54 2.93 -7.69
N SER A 91 29.85 3.90 -6.83
CA SER A 91 31.02 4.78 -6.88
C SER A 91 32.11 4.23 -5.99
#